data_AF-A0A927XM05-F1
#
_entry.id   AF-A0A927XM05-F1
#
_cell.length_a   1.000
_cell.length_b   1.000
_cell.length_c   1.000
_cell.angle_alpha   90.00
_cell.angle_beta   90.00
_cell.angle_gamma   90.00
#
_symmetry.space_group_name_H-M   'P 1'
#
loop_
_entity.id
_entity.type
_entity.pdbx_description
1 polymer ?
#
loop_
_entity_poly.entity_id
_entity_poly.type
_entity_poly.pdbx_seq_one_letter_code
_entity_poly.pdbx_strand_id
1 'polypeptide(L)'
;MPKKRNSIDSSVLPFYLDKMRENLLYHATGGTITPSFNLVKQRILLFYMVCAIITLSKSGGILMNRVDKAVELFQNGQSCSNAVFGAFCDCFGVEESTAFQLASGFGGGVGGRGELCGAVCGMVMAGSMGLDYTDKPAVRAQVNEMVEAFIAQYGTTTCKDLKDWAAKNPPADPDEKACARFVRAAAAQVAAKLEEK
;
A
#
# COMPACT_ATOMS: atom_id res chain seq x y z
N MET A 1 -15.73 13.23 -27.39
CA MET A 1 -16.59 12.10 -26.97
C MET A 1 -15.70 10.97 -26.46
N PRO A 2 -15.80 10.52 -25.20
CA PRO A 2 -15.01 9.39 -24.74
C PRO A 2 -15.65 8.08 -25.22
N LYS A 3 -14.83 7.19 -25.79
CA LYS A 3 -15.24 5.85 -26.24
C LYS A 3 -15.64 5.01 -25.02
N LYS A 4 -16.86 4.46 -25.02
CA LYS A 4 -17.31 3.46 -24.04
C LYS A 4 -16.34 2.29 -24.03
N ARG A 5 -15.70 2.01 -22.89
CA ARG A 5 -14.98 0.75 -22.66
C ARG A 5 -16.03 -0.34 -22.49
N ASN A 6 -15.95 -1.37 -23.33
CA ASN A 6 -16.73 -2.59 -23.11
C ASN A 6 -16.21 -3.26 -21.84
N SER A 7 -16.95 -3.13 -20.74
CA SER A 7 -16.72 -3.89 -19.53
C SER A 7 -17.01 -5.36 -19.83
N ILE A 8 -16.04 -6.23 -19.55
CA ILE A 8 -16.25 -7.68 -19.59
C ILE A 8 -17.16 -8.01 -18.40
N ASP A 9 -18.28 -8.68 -18.69
CA ASP A 9 -19.24 -9.13 -17.69
C ASP A 9 -18.53 -10.09 -16.71
N SER A 10 -18.37 -9.68 -15.46
CA SER A 10 -17.71 -10.48 -14.43
C SER A 10 -18.50 -11.74 -14.06
N SER A 11 -19.77 -11.84 -14.46
CA SER A 11 -20.62 -13.02 -14.24
C SER A 11 -20.13 -14.28 -14.94
N VAL A 12 -19.31 -14.16 -15.99
CA VAL A 12 -18.77 -15.31 -16.72
C VAL A 12 -17.46 -15.85 -16.15
N LEU A 13 -16.81 -15.12 -15.22
CA LEU A 13 -15.51 -15.50 -14.66
C LEU A 13 -15.53 -16.87 -13.94
N PRO A 14 -16.56 -17.23 -13.15
CA PRO A 14 -16.64 -18.55 -12.52
C PRO A 14 -16.65 -19.70 -13.53
N PHE A 15 -17.34 -19.53 -14.67
CA PHE A 15 -17.39 -20.54 -15.74
C PHE A 15 -16.02 -20.79 -16.37
N TYR A 16 -15.22 -19.74 -16.56
CA TYR A 16 -13.88 -19.88 -17.14
C TYR A 16 -12.86 -20.45 -16.15
N LEU A 17 -12.97 -20.11 -14.87
CA LEU A 17 -12.13 -20.68 -13.81
C LEU A 17 -12.40 -22.18 -13.62
N ASP A 18 -13.65 -22.60 -13.72
CA ASP A 18 -14.03 -24.01 -13.64
C ASP A 18 -13.43 -24.83 -14.78
N LYS A 19 -13.52 -24.33 -16.03
CA LYS A 19 -12.86 -24.93 -17.19
C LYS A 19 -11.33 -24.95 -17.11
N MET A 20 -10.71 -23.95 -16.47
CA MET A 20 -9.26 -23.98 -16.21
C MET A 20 -8.90 -25.06 -15.20
N ARG A 21 -9.73 -25.25 -14.17
CA ARG A 21 -9.55 -26.29 -13.15
C ARG A 21 -9.67 -27.70 -13.74
N GLU A 22 -10.66 -27.91 -14.62
CA GLU A 22 -10.81 -29.16 -15.38
C GLU A 22 -9.59 -29.45 -16.26
N ASN A 23 -9.06 -28.44 -16.97
CA ASN A 23 -7.85 -28.61 -17.81
C ASN A 23 -6.57 -28.86 -16.98
N LEU A 24 -6.41 -28.19 -15.83
CA LEU A 24 -5.28 -28.40 -14.94
C LEU A 24 -5.29 -29.80 -14.30
N LEU A 25 -6.47 -30.29 -13.88
CA LEU A 25 -6.66 -31.65 -13.39
C LEU A 25 -6.40 -32.71 -14.48
N TYR A 26 -6.74 -32.41 -15.73
CA TYR A 26 -6.51 -33.29 -16.88
C TYR A 26 -5.01 -33.42 -17.23
N HIS A 27 -4.21 -32.36 -17.06
CA HIS A 27 -2.76 -32.41 -17.22
C HIS A 27 -2.04 -33.06 -16.04
N ALA A 28 -2.53 -32.88 -14.81
CA ALA A 28 -1.96 -33.50 -13.61
C ALA A 28 -2.14 -35.04 -13.58
N THR A 29 -3.09 -35.58 -14.34
CA THR A 29 -3.38 -37.02 -14.43
C THR A 29 -2.78 -37.71 -15.67
N GLY A 30 -1.94 -37.01 -16.45
CA GLY A 30 -1.15 -37.62 -17.52
C GLY A 30 -1.92 -37.99 -18.80
N GLY A 31 -3.08 -37.38 -19.07
CA GLY A 31 -3.85 -37.65 -20.29
C GLY A 31 -3.20 -37.10 -21.56
N THR A 32 -3.17 -37.88 -22.64
CA THR A 32 -2.81 -37.40 -23.99
C THR A 32 -3.97 -36.61 -24.61
N ILE A 33 -3.65 -35.48 -25.27
CA ILE A 33 -4.57 -34.55 -25.94
C ILE A 33 -5.65 -35.30 -26.74
N THR A 34 -6.93 -35.13 -26.37
CA THR A 34 -8.03 -35.55 -27.27
C THR A 34 -8.14 -34.55 -28.43
N PRO A 35 -8.32 -35.01 -29.68
CA PRO A 35 -8.23 -34.18 -30.90
C PRO A 35 -9.47 -33.31 -31.15
N SER A 36 -10.23 -32.91 -30.11
CA SER A 36 -11.49 -32.18 -30.26
C SER A 36 -11.41 -30.68 -29.98
N PHE A 37 -10.23 -30.15 -29.64
CA PHE A 37 -10.02 -28.70 -29.53
C PHE A 37 -9.51 -28.13 -30.86
N ASN A 38 -10.45 -27.78 -31.74
CA ASN A 38 -10.15 -27.14 -33.02
C ASN A 38 -9.31 -25.86 -32.80
N LEU A 39 -8.34 -25.56 -33.70
CA LEU A 39 -7.32 -24.51 -33.52
C LEU A 39 -7.90 -23.13 -33.13
N VAL A 40 -9.13 -22.84 -33.57
CA VAL A 40 -9.86 -21.61 -33.21
C VAL A 40 -10.11 -21.51 -31.70
N LYS A 41 -10.48 -22.60 -31.03
CA LYS A 41 -10.74 -22.64 -29.57
C LYS A 41 -9.44 -22.49 -28.77
N GLN A 42 -8.34 -23.08 -29.24
CA GLN A 42 -7.02 -22.88 -28.63
C GLN A 42 -6.55 -21.42 -28.73
N ARG A 43 -6.75 -20.78 -29.89
CA ARG A 43 -6.42 -19.36 -30.10
C ARG A 43 -7.26 -18.43 -29.22
N ILE A 44 -8.55 -18.73 -29.05
CA ILE A 44 -9.43 -17.98 -28.16
C ILE A 44 -9.01 -18.14 -26.69
N LEU A 45 -8.71 -19.36 -26.24
CA LEU A 45 -8.23 -19.60 -24.86
C LEU A 45 -6.90 -18.89 -24.60
N LEU A 46 -5.97 -18.93 -25.57
CA LEU A 46 -4.70 -18.22 -25.48
C LEU A 46 -4.90 -16.70 -25.43
N PHE A 47 -5.85 -16.16 -26.21
CA PHE A 47 -6.23 -14.75 -26.15
C PHE A 47 -6.80 -14.38 -24.78
N TYR A 48 -7.67 -15.19 -24.19
CA TYR A 48 -8.19 -14.94 -22.84
C TYR A 48 -7.11 -15.11 -21.75
N MET A 49 -6.18 -16.04 -21.88
CA MET A 49 -5.03 -16.17 -20.97
C MET A 49 -4.10 -14.97 -21.08
N VAL A 50 -3.80 -14.49 -22.28
CA VAL A 50 -3.00 -13.28 -22.49
C VAL A 50 -3.75 -12.04 -22.00
N CYS A 51 -5.06 -11.92 -22.22
CA CYS A 51 -5.87 -10.85 -21.64
C CYS A 51 -5.96 -10.95 -20.11
N ALA A 52 -6.03 -12.15 -19.54
CA ALA A 52 -5.99 -12.36 -18.09
C ALA A 52 -4.62 -12.01 -17.54
N ILE A 53 -3.51 -12.41 -18.17
CA ILE A 53 -2.15 -12.02 -17.80
C ILE A 53 -1.95 -10.52 -17.97
N ILE A 54 -2.46 -9.89 -19.04
CA ILE A 54 -2.39 -8.43 -19.23
C ILE A 54 -3.30 -7.71 -18.23
N THR A 55 -4.43 -8.27 -17.84
CA THR A 55 -5.30 -7.69 -16.80
C THR A 55 -4.66 -7.87 -15.43
N LEU A 56 -4.06 -9.04 -15.16
CA LEU A 56 -3.27 -9.36 -13.97
C LEU A 56 -1.97 -8.54 -13.91
N SER A 57 -1.40 -8.18 -15.07
CA SER A 57 -0.21 -7.33 -15.23
C SER A 57 -0.56 -5.85 -15.25
N LYS A 58 -1.80 -5.47 -15.62
CA LYS A 58 -2.35 -4.12 -15.39
C LYS A 58 -2.83 -3.93 -13.96
N SER A 59 -3.13 -5.02 -13.24
CA SER A 59 -3.08 -5.08 -11.78
C SER A 59 -1.68 -5.45 -11.27
N GLY A 60 -0.68 -5.47 -12.15
CA GLY A 60 0.72 -5.80 -11.89
C GLY A 60 1.54 -4.51 -11.84
N GLY A 61 1.23 -3.64 -10.90
CA GLY A 61 2.23 -3.44 -9.87
C GLY A 61 1.96 -4.56 -8.85
N ILE A 62 2.89 -5.50 -8.69
CA ILE A 62 2.98 -6.31 -7.48
C ILE A 62 2.63 -5.38 -6.33
N LEU A 63 1.57 -5.69 -5.57
CA LEU A 63 1.02 -4.88 -4.49
C LEU A 63 2.18 -4.20 -3.79
N MET A 64 2.49 -2.95 -4.16
CA MET A 64 3.71 -2.33 -3.67
C MET A 64 3.48 -2.27 -2.19
N ASN A 65 4.36 -2.91 -1.43
CA ASN A 65 4.22 -2.93 0.01
C ASN A 65 4.02 -1.48 0.43
N ARG A 66 2.91 -1.19 1.15
CA ARG A 66 2.51 0.19 1.46
C ARG A 66 3.63 0.93 2.19
N VAL A 67 4.45 0.18 2.93
CA VAL A 67 5.66 0.65 3.56
C VAL A 67 6.70 1.12 2.53
N ASP A 68 6.94 0.35 1.48
CA ASP A 68 7.86 0.73 0.41
C ASP A 68 7.32 1.90 -0.41
N LYS A 69 6.00 1.96 -0.67
CA LYS A 69 5.35 3.14 -1.27
C LYS A 69 5.59 4.40 -0.45
N ALA A 70 5.46 4.33 0.88
CA ALA A 70 5.73 5.46 1.76
C ALA A 70 7.21 5.90 1.67
N VAL A 71 8.15 4.94 1.67
CA VAL A 71 9.57 5.26 1.53
C VAL A 71 9.89 5.88 0.17
N GLU A 72 9.31 5.36 -0.92
CA GLU A 72 9.48 5.90 -2.27
C GLU A 72 8.96 7.35 -2.36
N LEU A 73 7.75 7.61 -1.86
CA LEU A 73 7.20 8.97 -1.82
C LEU A 73 8.13 9.95 -1.10
N PHE A 74 8.71 9.53 0.03
CA PHE A 74 9.65 10.35 0.79
C PHE A 74 10.98 10.58 0.04
N GLN A 75 11.51 9.55 -0.61
CA GLN A 75 12.71 9.65 -1.45
C GLN A 75 12.48 10.60 -2.64
N ASN A 76 11.28 10.56 -3.23
CA ASN A 76 10.82 11.44 -4.31
C ASN A 76 10.48 12.88 -3.87
N GLY A 77 10.82 13.26 -2.64
CA GLY A 77 10.76 14.65 -2.18
C GLY A 77 9.50 15.04 -1.42
N GLN A 78 8.57 14.11 -1.19
CA GLN A 78 7.46 14.37 -0.26
C GLN A 78 7.98 14.52 1.18
N SER A 79 7.26 15.30 1.98
CA SER A 79 7.51 15.35 3.43
C SER A 79 7.23 13.98 4.07
N CYS A 80 7.78 13.74 5.26
CA CYS A 80 7.54 12.48 5.97
C CYS A 80 6.05 12.21 6.29
N SER A 81 5.26 13.26 6.53
CA SER A 81 3.80 13.15 6.72
C SER A 81 3.06 12.83 5.43
N ASN A 82 3.38 13.54 4.34
CA ASN A 82 2.80 13.29 3.02
C ASN A 82 3.10 11.86 2.55
N ALA A 83 4.34 11.42 2.75
CA ALA A 83 4.81 10.10 2.37
C ALA A 83 4.02 8.99 3.06
N VAL A 84 3.88 9.05 4.39
CA VAL A 84 3.10 8.04 5.13
C VAL A 84 1.63 8.14 4.77
N PHE A 85 1.00 9.31 4.84
CA PHE A 85 -0.44 9.41 4.60
C PHE A 85 -0.83 9.08 3.15
N GLY A 86 -0.08 9.58 2.17
CA GLY A 86 -0.31 9.32 0.75
C GLY A 86 -0.06 7.87 0.32
N ALA A 87 0.75 7.12 1.06
CA ALA A 87 0.91 5.69 0.80
C ALA A 87 -0.39 4.91 1.03
N PHE A 88 -1.25 5.37 1.93
CA PHE A 88 -2.50 4.70 2.32
C PHE A 88 -3.78 5.44 1.90
N CYS A 89 -3.70 6.64 1.32
CA CYS A 89 -4.87 7.48 1.07
C CYS A 89 -5.92 6.82 0.16
N ASP A 90 -5.48 6.02 -0.81
CA ASP A 90 -6.34 5.28 -1.72
C ASP A 90 -7.12 4.15 -1.03
N CYS A 91 -6.62 3.63 0.10
CA CYS A 91 -7.38 2.67 0.94
C CYS A 91 -8.67 3.29 1.51
N PHE A 92 -8.74 4.62 1.57
CA PHE A 92 -9.85 5.36 2.16
C PHE A 92 -10.60 6.22 1.13
N GLY A 93 -10.34 6.03 -0.16
CA GLY A 93 -10.97 6.81 -1.23
C GLY A 93 -10.55 8.28 -1.28
N VAL A 94 -9.39 8.63 -0.70
CA VAL A 94 -8.83 9.98 -0.74
C VAL A 94 -7.87 10.12 -1.91
N GLU A 95 -8.08 11.14 -2.74
CA GLU A 95 -7.16 11.48 -3.82
C GLU A 95 -5.79 11.88 -3.25
N GLU A 96 -4.72 11.42 -3.89
CA GLU A 96 -3.34 11.69 -3.44
C GLU A 96 -3.04 13.19 -3.29
N SER A 97 -3.52 14.03 -4.22
CA SER A 97 -3.34 15.49 -4.14
C SER A 97 -3.98 16.08 -2.87
N THR A 98 -5.17 15.60 -2.51
CA THR A 98 -5.88 15.98 -1.28
C THR A 98 -5.12 15.46 -0.06
N ALA A 99 -4.61 14.22 -0.11
CA ALA A 99 -3.81 13.66 0.98
C ALA A 99 -2.55 14.50 1.26
N PHE A 100 -1.84 14.90 0.22
CA PHE A 100 -0.66 15.77 0.35
C PHE A 100 -1.01 17.16 0.86
N GLN A 101 -2.14 17.75 0.44
CA GLN A 101 -2.60 19.03 0.97
C GLN A 101 -2.86 18.93 2.48
N LEU A 102 -3.60 17.91 2.92
CA LEU A 102 -3.94 17.68 4.33
C LEU A 102 -2.69 17.43 5.19
N ALA A 103 -1.72 16.68 4.68
CA ALA A 103 -0.53 16.29 5.43
C ALA A 103 0.65 17.30 5.34
N SER A 104 0.59 18.27 4.43
CA SER A 104 1.72 19.17 4.10
C SER A 104 2.25 19.97 5.29
N GLY A 105 1.37 20.37 6.22
CA GLY A 105 1.71 21.17 7.39
C GLY A 105 2.56 20.46 8.44
N PHE A 106 2.69 19.12 8.38
CA PHE A 106 3.43 18.34 9.37
C PHE A 106 4.88 18.05 8.96
N GLY A 107 5.34 18.58 7.83
CA GLY A 107 6.74 18.45 7.41
C GLY A 107 7.72 19.05 8.43
N GLY A 108 8.81 18.33 8.71
CA GLY A 108 9.79 18.77 9.72
C GLY A 108 9.24 18.79 11.16
N GLY A 109 8.09 18.14 11.36
CA GLY A 109 7.42 17.93 12.62
C GLY A 109 6.00 18.52 12.60
N VAL A 110 5.92 19.82 12.86
CA VAL A 110 4.76 20.63 12.50
C VAL A 110 5.35 21.94 12.02
N GLY A 111 5.30 22.21 10.73
CA GLY A 111 5.87 23.40 10.11
C GLY A 111 7.38 23.61 10.35
N GLY A 112 8.17 22.55 10.52
CA GLY A 112 9.63 22.66 10.71
C GLY A 112 10.10 23.00 12.12
N ARG A 113 9.21 23.04 13.12
CA ARG A 113 9.54 23.40 14.52
C ARG A 113 10.34 22.35 15.28
N GLY A 114 10.48 21.13 14.75
CA GLY A 114 11.15 20.03 15.43
C GLY A 114 10.35 19.39 16.57
N GLU A 115 9.05 19.71 16.67
CA GLU A 115 8.09 19.16 17.65
C GLU A 115 7.60 17.76 17.21
N LEU A 116 6.30 17.46 17.22
CA LEU A 116 5.78 16.13 16.89
C LEU A 116 6.19 15.67 15.48
N CYS A 117 6.73 14.46 15.32
CA CYS A 117 7.22 13.94 14.05
C CYS A 117 6.16 13.83 12.95
N GLY A 118 6.45 14.34 11.74
CA GLY A 118 5.53 14.27 10.61
C GLY A 118 5.19 12.84 10.17
N ALA A 119 6.12 11.89 10.24
CA ALA A 119 5.81 10.48 9.94
C ALA A 119 4.77 9.91 10.92
N VAL A 120 4.88 10.26 12.20
CA VAL A 120 3.91 9.89 13.24
C VAL A 120 2.57 10.58 12.97
N CYS A 121 2.55 11.86 12.58
CA CYS A 121 1.32 12.54 12.17
C CYS A 121 0.62 11.81 11.02
N GLY A 122 1.35 11.46 9.96
CA GLY A 122 0.80 10.71 8.83
C GLY A 122 0.28 9.32 9.21
N MET A 123 0.96 8.63 10.14
CA MET A 123 0.51 7.35 10.70
C MET A 123 -0.79 7.50 11.50
N VAL A 124 -0.91 8.53 12.33
CA VAL A 124 -2.14 8.80 13.10
C VAL A 124 -3.30 9.15 12.17
N MET A 125 -3.06 9.96 11.14
CA MET A 125 -4.04 10.25 10.11
C MET A 125 -4.53 8.96 9.44
N ALA A 126 -3.63 8.16 8.87
CA ALA A 126 -4.02 6.95 8.16
C ALA A 126 -4.67 5.90 9.07
N GLY A 127 -4.11 5.66 10.26
CA GLY A 127 -4.63 4.64 11.17
C GLY A 127 -6.01 4.96 11.72
N SER A 128 -6.38 6.25 11.86
CA SER A 128 -7.71 6.64 12.33
C SER A 128 -8.79 6.58 11.25
N MET A 129 -8.45 6.64 9.95
CA MET A 129 -9.43 6.70 8.87
C MET A 129 -10.28 5.43 8.68
N GLY A 130 -9.80 4.29 9.17
CA GLY A 130 -10.51 3.00 9.11
C GLY A 130 -11.44 2.75 10.29
N LEU A 131 -11.76 3.76 11.11
CA LEU A 131 -12.55 3.64 12.34
C LEU A 131 -13.75 4.61 12.31
N ASP A 132 -14.76 4.32 13.15
CA ASP A 132 -15.82 5.28 13.43
C ASP A 132 -15.26 6.43 14.28
N TYR A 133 -15.27 7.65 13.74
CA TYR A 133 -14.75 8.84 14.42
C TYR A 133 -15.54 9.21 15.70
N THR A 134 -16.76 8.68 15.86
CA THR A 134 -17.57 8.88 17.05
C THR A 134 -17.17 7.94 18.19
N ASP A 135 -16.55 6.79 17.88
CA ASP A 135 -15.96 5.87 18.87
C ASP A 135 -14.57 6.36 19.30
N LYS A 136 -14.58 7.43 20.10
CA LYS A 136 -13.35 8.04 20.64
C LYS A 136 -12.48 7.03 21.40
N PRO A 137 -13.01 6.12 22.24
CA PRO A 137 -12.22 5.07 22.88
C PRO A 137 -11.47 4.18 21.89
N ALA A 138 -12.14 3.67 20.85
CA ALA A 138 -11.51 2.82 19.84
C ALA A 138 -10.41 3.57 19.06
N VAL A 139 -10.70 4.81 18.63
CA VAL A 139 -9.71 5.66 17.94
C VAL A 139 -8.50 5.92 18.83
N ARG A 140 -8.70 6.25 20.11
CA ARG A 140 -7.60 6.46 21.06
C ARG A 140 -6.78 5.20 21.28
N ALA A 141 -7.43 4.06 21.48
CA ALA A 141 -6.75 2.80 21.74
C ALA A 141 -5.81 2.44 20.59
N GLN A 142 -6.31 2.48 19.35
CA GLN A 142 -5.50 2.15 18.17
C GLN A 142 -4.36 3.17 17.96
N VAL A 143 -4.63 4.46 18.12
CA VAL A 143 -3.59 5.49 18.00
C VAL A 143 -2.50 5.33 19.06
N ASN A 144 -2.89 5.09 20.32
CA ASN A 144 -1.95 4.87 21.41
C ASN A 144 -1.07 3.65 21.14
N GLU A 145 -1.66 2.54 20.71
CA GLU A 145 -0.90 1.32 20.39
C GLU A 145 0.17 1.57 19.32
N MET A 146 -0.18 2.22 18.20
CA MET A 146 0.79 2.54 17.14
C MET A 146 1.87 3.52 17.63
N VAL A 147 1.51 4.51 18.45
CA VAL A 147 2.46 5.49 19.00
C VAL A 147 3.39 4.85 20.02
N GLU A 148 2.87 3.99 20.90
CA GLU A 148 3.66 3.25 21.88
C GLU A 148 4.63 2.29 21.20
N ALA A 149 4.21 1.60 20.13
CA ALA A 149 5.10 0.77 19.32
C ALA A 149 6.23 1.59 18.68
N PHE A 150 5.93 2.80 18.16
CA PHE A 150 6.94 3.70 17.61
C PHE A 150 7.92 4.19 18.70
N ILE A 151 7.40 4.56 19.88
CA ILE A 151 8.21 4.98 21.03
C ILE A 151 9.06 3.81 21.55
N ALA A 152 8.56 2.58 21.57
CA ALA A 152 9.34 1.42 21.97
C ALA A 152 10.56 1.22 21.07
N GLN A 153 10.45 1.58 19.78
CA GLN A 153 11.54 1.47 18.82
C GLN A 153 12.54 2.64 18.86
N TYR A 154 12.07 3.88 19.03
CA TYR A 154 12.91 5.08 18.89
C TYR A 154 13.00 5.98 20.14
N GLY A 155 12.26 5.66 21.19
CA GLY A 155 12.25 6.35 22.48
C GLY A 155 11.46 7.66 22.54
N THR A 156 10.99 8.18 21.40
CA THR A 156 10.32 9.51 21.34
C THR A 156 9.50 9.67 20.06
N THR A 157 8.56 10.60 20.06
CA THR A 157 7.86 11.10 18.86
C THR A 157 8.30 12.51 18.47
N THR A 158 9.19 13.14 19.25
CA THR A 158 9.73 14.48 18.96
C THR A 158 10.72 14.41 17.79
N CYS A 159 10.45 15.15 16.73
CA CYS A 159 11.22 15.19 15.49
C CYS A 159 12.67 15.62 15.71
N LYS A 160 12.93 16.59 16.59
CA LYS A 160 14.30 17.00 16.94
C LYS A 160 15.08 15.84 17.57
N ASP A 161 14.51 15.20 18.59
CA ASP A 161 15.15 14.10 19.29
C ASP A 161 15.37 12.89 18.37
N LEU A 162 14.43 12.62 17.45
CA LEU A 162 14.59 11.60 16.42
C LEU A 162 15.74 11.93 15.45
N LYS A 163 15.90 13.20 15.05
CA LYS A 163 17.03 13.64 14.22
C LYS A 163 18.35 13.49 14.97
N ASP A 164 18.39 13.82 16.25
CA ASP A 164 19.58 13.64 17.10
C ASP A 164 19.91 12.14 17.28
N TRP A 165 18.89 11.30 17.44
CA TRP A 165 19.06 9.85 17.45
C TRP A 165 19.60 9.33 16.11
N ALA A 166 19.09 9.82 14.98
CA ALA A 166 19.55 9.39 13.66
C ALA A 166 20.98 9.85 13.35
N ALA A 167 21.40 11.03 13.84
CA ALA A 167 22.78 11.48 13.73
C ALA A 167 23.76 10.54 14.45
N LYS A 168 23.35 9.94 15.57
CA LYS A 168 24.14 8.94 16.31
C LYS A 168 24.07 7.54 15.69
N ASN A 169 23.08 7.30 14.84
CA ASN A 169 22.79 6.01 14.21
C ASN A 169 22.63 6.19 12.70
N PRO A 170 23.68 6.62 11.96
CA PRO A 170 23.54 6.94 10.54
C PRO A 170 23.09 5.72 9.72
N PRO A 171 22.40 5.92 8.58
CA PRO A 171 22.09 4.83 7.66
C PRO A 171 23.36 4.24 7.06
N ALA A 172 23.26 3.00 6.58
CA ALA A 172 24.38 2.31 5.92
C ALA A 172 24.73 2.96 4.57
N ASP A 173 23.69 3.39 3.84
CA ASP A 173 23.84 4.20 2.63
C ASP A 173 23.90 5.69 3.00
N PRO A 174 25.01 6.40 2.70
CA PRO A 174 25.15 7.83 2.96
C PRO A 174 24.13 8.71 2.22
N ASP A 175 23.60 8.24 1.09
CA ASP A 175 22.63 8.98 0.28
C ASP A 175 21.19 8.79 0.80
N GLU A 176 20.98 7.81 1.69
CA GLU A 176 19.68 7.60 2.34
C GLU A 176 19.39 8.71 3.35
N LYS A 177 18.29 9.43 3.13
CA LYS A 177 17.79 10.40 4.10
C LYS A 177 17.45 9.69 5.40
N ALA A 178 18.10 10.09 6.50
CA ALA A 178 17.90 9.55 7.84
C ALA A 178 16.43 9.35 8.26
N CYS A 179 15.51 10.23 7.84
CA CYS A 179 14.09 10.12 8.18
C CYS A 179 13.35 8.96 7.49
N ALA A 180 13.93 8.30 6.47
CA ALA A 180 13.31 7.20 5.75
C ALA A 180 12.96 6.02 6.66
N ARG A 181 13.80 5.73 7.67
CA ARG A 181 13.51 4.70 8.69
C ARG A 181 12.27 5.02 9.53
N PHE A 182 12.04 6.29 9.86
CA PHE A 182 10.86 6.71 10.63
C PHE A 182 9.60 6.63 9.77
N VAL A 183 9.71 6.97 8.49
CA VAL A 183 8.63 6.76 7.51
C VAL A 183 8.31 5.27 7.39
N ARG A 184 9.32 4.41 7.23
CA ARG A 184 9.16 2.95 7.16
C ARG A 184 8.48 2.39 8.39
N ALA A 185 8.95 2.74 9.59
CA ALA A 185 8.37 2.27 10.84
C ALA A 185 6.93 2.75 11.04
N ALA A 186 6.66 4.03 10.78
CA ALA A 186 5.32 4.60 10.89
C ALA A 186 4.34 3.95 9.90
N ALA A 187 4.76 3.74 8.65
CA ALA A 187 3.95 3.04 7.65
C ALA A 187 3.71 1.57 8.01
N ALA A 188 4.68 0.88 8.61
CA ALA A 188 4.53 -0.50 9.05
C ALA A 188 3.44 -0.65 10.11
N GLN A 189 3.32 0.31 11.04
CA GLN A 189 2.23 0.32 12.03
C GLN A 189 0.86 0.45 11.39
N VAL A 190 0.72 1.33 10.38
CA VAL A 190 -0.54 1.48 9.63
C VAL A 190 -0.87 0.21 8.86
N ALA A 191 0.13 -0.39 8.18
CA ALA A 191 -0.07 -1.62 7.42
C ALA A 191 -0.57 -2.76 8.30
N ALA A 192 0.05 -2.97 9.47
CA ALA A 192 -0.37 -3.99 10.43
C ALA A 192 -1.84 -3.82 10.85
N LYS A 193 -2.27 -2.59 11.13
CA LYS A 193 -3.67 -2.31 11.54
C LYS A 193 -4.69 -2.43 10.42
N LEU A 194 -4.26 -2.35 9.15
CA LEU A 194 -5.14 -2.58 8.01
C LEU A 194 -5.23 -4.06 7.62
N GLU A 195 -4.20 -4.87 7.92
CA GLU A 195 -4.22 -6.32 7.69
C GLU A 195 -5.03 -7.09 8.74
N GLU A 196 -5.22 -6.52 9.94
CA GLU A 196 -6.06 -7.09 11.01
C GLU A 196 -7.59 -7.03 10.72
N LYS A 197 -8.02 -6.33 9.66
CA LYS A 197 -9.43 -6.06 9.33
C LYS A 197 -9.89 -6.80 8.07
#